data_AF-A0A0U2W290-F1
#
_entry.id   AF-A0A0U2W290-F1
#
_cell.length_a   1.000
_cell.length_b   1.000
_cell.length_c   1.000
_cell.angle_alpha   90.00
_cell.angle_beta   90.00
_cell.angle_gamma   90.00
#
_symmetry.space_group_name_H-M   'P 1'
#
loop_
_entity.id
_entity.type
_entity.pdbx_description
1 polymer ?
#
loop_
_entity_poly.entity_id
_entity_poly.type
_entity_poly.pdbx_seq_one_letter_code
_entity_poly.pdbx_strand_id
1 'polypeptide(L)'
;MIKAAFVTLHASWPWERQLPGGQPAFDGAEFFVPVDEADIVFVYDALPEGRLVLKRPVPAVFVASEPENVKRYSPAFLAQFDAVITSDRDTAHPNRIFVQAGLPWHAGSMTAGGKLLDTPMTFEEFEAHEPRKTRLVSVVSSDKAFTAEHRARLAFVAKLKEALGDQVDVFGRGIADFADKRDVLDDYRYHIALENCAIEDYWTEKLADPYLTLTFPIYHGCPNIKDYFPEEALQPINIYEPDEAVEIIRKVIGSDLAEQRREHLLEARRRVMHEHNVFGLLAKTARDLLAADAGAAQRRARTLHPESHFLPLTAKLKLWLQHRIGQMPMLRKSLRFLKYKAHFVKVKAQHYWKYLTDEFYRSHQRWIRHNPQDDVRFQYDLPSGANILDVGGYAGDFAACFVELCNANVTVFEPVSKFAAQIEERFAGDPRVRVHEAGLSDKDEVAEFDLDADASGAFGSSGGQRVQVTLWDAERFLSQCGTDEWHLAKLNIEGGEYALLNRLIDTGRIASIKHIQVQFHLHVPGARDQYRQLAKRLRQTHKLQWRYPFVWESWVRREDAGRSHGRP
;
A
#
# COMPACT_ATOMS: atom_id res chain seq x y z
N MET A 1 -0.19 -43.45 14.11
CA MET A 1 -0.68 -42.21 13.47
C MET A 1 -1.43 -41.44 14.54
N ILE A 2 -1.17 -40.14 14.70
CA ILE A 2 -1.89 -39.31 15.68
C ILE A 2 -3.29 -39.02 15.14
N LYS A 3 -4.35 -39.25 15.92
CA LYS A 3 -5.71 -38.90 15.50
C LYS A 3 -6.04 -37.45 15.86
N ALA A 4 -6.36 -36.62 14.89
CA ALA A 4 -6.62 -35.20 15.07
C ALA A 4 -8.03 -34.82 14.61
N ALA A 5 -8.80 -34.20 15.50
CA ALA A 5 -10.05 -33.56 15.13
C ALA A 5 -9.77 -32.14 14.64
N PHE A 6 -10.30 -31.78 13.47
CA PHE A 6 -10.23 -30.43 12.91
C PHE A 6 -11.62 -29.79 12.92
N VAL A 7 -11.80 -28.79 13.78
CA VAL A 7 -13.08 -28.11 14.01
C VAL A 7 -12.99 -26.68 13.47
N THR A 8 -13.89 -26.30 12.56
CA THR A 8 -13.90 -24.98 11.93
C THR A 8 -15.33 -24.53 11.60
N LEU A 9 -15.56 -23.21 11.50
CA LEU A 9 -16.78 -22.64 10.92
C LEU A 9 -16.83 -22.73 9.39
N HIS A 10 -15.68 -22.97 8.76
CA HIS A 10 -15.53 -23.00 7.30
C HIS A 10 -15.65 -24.43 6.75
N ALA A 11 -16.62 -25.20 7.25
CA ALA A 11 -16.79 -26.62 6.87
C ALA A 11 -17.12 -26.82 5.38
N SER A 12 -17.62 -25.80 4.69
CA SER A 12 -17.86 -25.85 3.25
C SER A 12 -16.60 -25.64 2.41
N TRP A 13 -15.50 -25.19 3.01
CA TRP A 13 -14.24 -25.03 2.31
C TRP A 13 -13.62 -26.41 2.02
N PRO A 14 -13.07 -26.64 0.82
CA PRO A 14 -12.55 -27.94 0.43
C PRO A 14 -11.16 -28.19 1.05
N TRP A 15 -11.10 -28.38 2.37
CA TRP A 15 -9.84 -28.51 3.11
C TRP A 15 -8.99 -29.71 2.65
N GLU A 16 -9.63 -30.82 2.30
CA GLU A 16 -8.99 -32.07 1.88
C GLU A 16 -8.11 -31.91 0.64
N ARG A 17 -8.32 -30.86 -0.17
CA ARG A 17 -7.48 -30.56 -1.34
C ARG A 17 -6.03 -30.25 -0.97
N GLN A 18 -5.79 -29.83 0.28
CA GLN A 18 -4.46 -29.55 0.81
C GLN A 18 -3.80 -30.81 1.39
N LEU A 19 -4.43 -31.97 1.27
CA LEU A 19 -3.86 -33.25 1.67
C LEU A 19 -3.45 -34.08 0.44
N PRO A 20 -2.30 -34.77 0.51
CA PRO A 20 -1.81 -35.61 -0.55
C PRO A 20 -2.72 -36.84 -0.72
N GLY A 21 -2.98 -37.19 -1.97
CA GLY A 21 -3.84 -38.28 -2.40
C GLY A 21 -5.30 -38.12 -2.00
N GLY A 22 -5.71 -36.93 -1.57
CA GLY A 22 -7.02 -36.69 -0.95
C GLY A 22 -7.27 -37.54 0.30
N GLN A 23 -6.21 -38.12 0.88
CA GLN A 23 -6.31 -38.94 2.08
C GLN A 23 -6.35 -38.04 3.30
N PRO A 24 -7.10 -38.39 4.36
CA PRO A 24 -7.15 -37.61 5.59
C PRO A 24 -5.86 -37.78 6.42
N ALA A 25 -4.68 -37.93 5.81
CA ALA A 25 -3.43 -38.21 6.49
C ALA A 25 -2.29 -37.32 5.98
N PHE A 26 -1.53 -36.74 6.91
CA PHE A 26 -0.36 -35.92 6.62
C PHE A 26 0.68 -36.00 7.74
N ASP A 27 1.95 -36.17 7.40
CA ASP A 27 3.08 -36.14 8.35
C ASP A 27 2.90 -36.97 9.63
N GLY A 28 2.22 -38.13 9.51
CA GLY A 28 1.97 -39.05 10.62
C GLY A 28 0.75 -38.74 11.48
N ALA A 29 -0.07 -37.77 11.08
CA ALA A 29 -1.38 -37.47 11.67
C ALA A 29 -2.53 -37.81 10.72
N GLU A 30 -3.63 -38.32 11.28
CA GLU A 30 -4.92 -38.54 10.62
C GLU A 30 -5.86 -37.39 11.01
N PHE A 31 -6.40 -36.65 10.05
CA PHE A 31 -7.27 -35.50 10.24
C PHE A 31 -8.73 -35.83 10.01
N PHE A 32 -9.62 -34.89 10.38
CA PHE A 32 -11.08 -35.05 10.33
C PHE A 32 -11.62 -36.21 11.17
N VAL A 33 -10.84 -36.69 12.13
CA VAL A 33 -11.28 -37.72 13.07
C VAL A 33 -12.37 -37.12 13.98
N PRO A 34 -13.46 -37.86 14.28
CA PRO A 34 -14.45 -37.41 15.25
C PRO A 34 -13.81 -37.02 16.59
N VAL A 35 -14.32 -35.95 17.20
CA VAL A 35 -13.78 -35.40 18.46
C VAL A 35 -13.72 -36.42 19.59
N ASP A 36 -14.66 -37.37 19.63
CA ASP A 36 -14.70 -38.44 20.65
C ASP A 36 -13.61 -39.51 20.45
N GLU A 37 -13.02 -39.59 19.26
CA GLU A 37 -12.01 -40.57 18.88
C GLU A 37 -10.60 -39.99 18.78
N ALA A 38 -10.48 -38.67 18.68
CA ALA A 38 -9.23 -37.96 18.51
C ALA A 38 -8.31 -38.03 19.74
N ASP A 39 -7.01 -37.95 19.48
CA ASP A 39 -5.95 -37.78 20.48
C ASP A 39 -5.66 -36.29 20.75
N ILE A 40 -6.02 -35.42 19.82
CA ILE A 40 -5.90 -33.95 19.91
C ILE A 40 -7.02 -33.27 19.13
N VAL A 41 -7.44 -32.09 19.60
CA VAL A 41 -8.49 -31.28 18.95
C VAL A 41 -7.94 -29.92 18.52
N PHE A 42 -8.05 -29.60 17.24
CA PHE A 42 -7.75 -28.29 16.70
C PHE A 42 -9.05 -27.53 16.43
N VAL A 43 -9.12 -26.29 16.89
CA VAL A 43 -10.20 -25.35 16.61
C VAL A 43 -9.64 -24.21 15.79
N TYR A 44 -10.03 -24.14 14.52
CA TYR A 44 -9.56 -23.16 13.56
C TYR A 44 -10.55 -21.99 13.44
N ASP A 45 -10.07 -20.77 13.69
CA ASP A 45 -10.77 -19.47 13.71
C ASP A 45 -11.90 -19.29 14.72
N ALA A 46 -12.81 -20.26 14.82
CA ALA A 46 -13.96 -20.17 15.67
C ALA A 46 -14.60 -21.55 15.90
N LEU A 47 -15.28 -21.67 17.05
CA LEU A 47 -16.15 -22.81 17.33
C LEU A 47 -17.47 -22.69 16.53
N PRO A 48 -18.06 -23.82 16.09
CA PRO A 48 -19.44 -23.93 15.62
C PRO A 48 -20.45 -23.26 16.56
N GLU A 49 -21.63 -22.88 16.04
CA GLU A 49 -22.73 -22.34 16.86
C GLU A 49 -23.19 -23.41 17.90
N GLY A 50 -22.53 -23.43 19.06
CA GLY A 50 -22.72 -24.43 20.10
C GLY A 50 -21.49 -24.60 20.98
N ARG A 51 -21.68 -25.31 22.10
CA ARG A 51 -20.56 -25.76 22.93
C ARG A 51 -19.92 -27.02 22.33
N LEU A 52 -18.60 -27.13 22.39
CA LEU A 52 -17.89 -28.35 22.01
C LEU A 52 -17.55 -29.15 23.27
N VAL A 53 -18.06 -30.38 23.37
CA VAL A 53 -17.82 -31.24 24.53
C VAL A 53 -16.64 -32.15 24.22
N LEU A 54 -15.56 -32.04 25.00
CA LEU A 54 -14.43 -32.95 24.98
C LEU A 54 -14.66 -34.02 26.05
N LYS A 55 -15.18 -35.18 25.64
CA LYS A 55 -15.46 -36.31 26.57
C LYS A 55 -14.17 -36.96 27.07
N ARG A 56 -13.12 -36.92 26.25
CA ARG A 56 -11.79 -37.43 26.58
C ARG A 56 -10.87 -36.30 27.02
N PRO A 57 -9.89 -36.57 27.90
CA PRO A 57 -8.96 -35.58 28.41
C PRO A 57 -7.82 -35.31 27.40
N VAL A 58 -8.17 -34.82 26.21
CA VAL A 58 -7.23 -34.59 25.11
C VAL A 58 -6.84 -33.11 25.02
N PRO A 59 -5.62 -32.79 24.54
CA PRO A 59 -5.22 -31.41 24.29
C PRO A 59 -6.15 -30.75 23.25
N ALA A 60 -6.43 -29.46 23.44
CA ALA A 60 -7.15 -28.62 22.51
C ALA A 60 -6.31 -27.40 22.14
N VAL A 61 -6.15 -27.15 20.85
CA VAL A 61 -5.35 -26.04 20.32
C VAL A 61 -6.25 -25.12 19.53
N PHE A 62 -6.13 -23.81 19.79
CA PHE A 62 -6.83 -22.79 19.01
C PHE A 62 -5.91 -22.20 17.96
N VAL A 63 -6.40 -22.07 16.72
CA VAL A 63 -5.68 -21.41 15.62
C VAL A 63 -6.38 -20.08 15.33
N ALA A 64 -5.70 -18.99 15.67
CA ALA A 64 -6.14 -17.63 15.38
C ALA A 64 -5.57 -17.20 14.02
N SER A 65 -6.33 -17.37 12.93
CA SER A 65 -5.81 -17.06 11.59
C SER A 65 -5.90 -15.59 11.18
N GLU A 66 -6.78 -14.83 11.83
CA GLU A 66 -6.90 -13.38 11.63
C GLU A 66 -5.82 -12.62 12.41
N PRO A 67 -5.23 -11.55 11.82
CA PRO A 67 -4.21 -10.74 12.49
C PRO A 67 -4.80 -9.83 13.56
N GLU A 68 -3.96 -9.33 14.45
CA GLU A 68 -4.35 -8.54 15.64
C GLU A 68 -5.06 -7.22 15.32
N ASN A 69 -4.83 -6.64 14.14
CA ASN A 69 -5.51 -5.43 13.70
C ASN A 69 -6.93 -5.70 13.16
N VAL A 70 -7.25 -6.97 12.84
CA VAL A 70 -8.58 -7.41 12.41
C VAL A 70 -9.36 -7.96 13.60
N LYS A 71 -8.74 -8.85 14.39
CA LYS A 71 -9.41 -9.51 15.51
C LYS A 71 -8.44 -9.85 16.63
N ARG A 72 -8.77 -9.38 17.85
CA ARG A 72 -8.19 -9.88 19.10
C ARG A 72 -9.20 -10.71 19.86
N TYR A 73 -8.77 -11.88 20.32
CA TYR A 73 -9.62 -12.83 21.02
C TYR A 73 -9.65 -12.55 22.52
N SER A 74 -10.80 -12.79 23.16
CA SER A 74 -10.93 -12.65 24.62
C SER A 74 -9.95 -13.57 25.37
N PRO A 75 -9.18 -13.08 26.36
CA PRO A 75 -8.32 -13.94 27.19
C PRO A 75 -9.09 -15.07 27.88
N ALA A 76 -10.34 -14.82 28.30
CA ALA A 76 -11.18 -15.84 28.92
C ALA A 76 -11.62 -16.93 27.93
N PHE A 77 -11.79 -16.57 26.66
CA PHE A 77 -12.06 -17.54 25.60
C PHE A 77 -10.83 -18.40 25.31
N LEU A 78 -9.65 -17.77 25.19
CA LEU A 78 -8.39 -18.45 24.90
C LEU A 78 -7.92 -19.36 26.03
N ALA A 79 -8.20 -19.01 27.29
CA ALA A 79 -7.85 -19.80 28.47
C ALA A 79 -8.50 -21.21 28.50
N GLN A 80 -9.43 -21.51 27.59
CA GLN A 80 -10.03 -22.83 27.45
C GLN A 80 -9.14 -23.84 26.70
N PHE A 81 -8.11 -23.35 26.00
CA PHE A 81 -7.22 -24.15 25.14
C PHE A 81 -5.88 -24.41 25.83
N ASP A 82 -5.22 -25.51 25.45
CA ASP A 82 -3.89 -25.86 25.98
C ASP A 82 -2.77 -25.12 25.26
N ALA A 83 -2.99 -24.70 24.01
CA ALA A 83 -2.09 -23.87 23.22
C ALA A 83 -2.86 -22.99 22.23
N VAL A 84 -2.24 -21.88 21.81
CA VAL A 84 -2.78 -20.96 20.82
C VAL A 84 -1.74 -20.71 19.73
N ILE A 85 -2.08 -21.03 18.48
CA ILE A 85 -1.32 -20.65 17.29
C ILE A 85 -1.80 -19.27 16.84
N THR A 86 -0.88 -18.31 16.70
CA THR A 86 -1.22 -16.91 16.37
C THR A 86 -0.02 -16.12 15.88
N SER A 87 -0.25 -15.07 15.09
CA SER A 87 0.74 -14.02 14.82
C SER A 87 0.79 -12.94 15.92
N ASP A 88 -0.28 -12.77 16.71
CA ASP A 88 -0.42 -11.70 17.70
C ASP A 88 0.47 -11.93 18.93
N ARG A 89 1.60 -11.22 18.98
CA ARG A 89 2.60 -11.24 20.06
C ARG A 89 2.03 -10.86 21.43
N ASP A 90 0.97 -10.05 21.46
CA ASP A 90 0.29 -9.58 22.67
C ASP A 90 -0.76 -10.58 23.19
N THR A 91 -0.99 -11.69 22.49
CA THR A 91 -1.98 -12.70 22.90
C THR A 91 -1.76 -13.09 24.36
N ALA A 92 -2.80 -12.99 25.17
CA ALA A 92 -2.77 -13.33 26.60
C ALA A 92 -3.00 -14.84 26.80
N HIS A 93 -1.95 -15.64 26.60
CA HIS A 93 -1.97 -17.09 26.81
C HIS A 93 -0.57 -17.59 27.22
N PRO A 94 -0.43 -18.55 28.14
CA PRO A 94 0.90 -19.05 28.57
C PRO A 94 1.61 -19.87 27.47
N ASN A 95 0.86 -20.65 26.70
CA ASN A 95 1.40 -21.52 25.66
C ASN A 95 1.04 -20.95 24.28
N ARG A 96 1.88 -20.06 23.76
CA ARG A 96 1.68 -19.40 22.45
C ARG A 96 2.67 -19.97 21.45
N ILE A 97 2.17 -20.24 20.26
CA ILE A 97 2.95 -20.73 19.12
C ILE A 97 2.88 -19.66 18.04
N PHE A 98 4.00 -18.97 17.86
CA PHE A 98 4.15 -17.85 16.94
C PHE A 98 4.60 -18.35 15.57
N VAL A 99 3.67 -18.38 14.62
CA VAL A 99 3.87 -18.88 13.26
C VAL A 99 2.71 -18.45 12.36
N GLN A 100 2.88 -18.49 11.04
CA GLN A 100 1.78 -18.38 10.10
C GLN A 100 0.70 -19.43 10.40
N ALA A 101 -0.55 -18.96 10.44
CA ALA A 101 -1.68 -19.74 10.97
C ALA A 101 -2.26 -20.77 9.97
N GLY A 102 -1.51 -21.20 8.96
CA GLY A 102 -1.96 -22.18 7.98
C GLY A 102 -3.16 -21.72 7.15
N LEU A 103 -3.15 -20.49 6.62
CA LEU A 103 -4.26 -19.99 5.82
C LEU A 103 -4.48 -20.81 4.53
N PRO A 104 -5.74 -21.02 4.10
CA PRO A 104 -6.05 -21.91 2.99
C PRO A 104 -5.64 -21.35 1.63
N TRP A 105 -5.36 -22.25 0.68
CA TRP A 105 -4.99 -21.91 -0.71
C TRP A 105 -6.22 -21.51 -1.53
N HIS A 106 -6.20 -20.34 -2.17
CA HIS A 106 -7.35 -19.84 -2.93
C HIS A 106 -7.27 -20.14 -4.43
N ALA A 107 -6.07 -20.25 -5.02
CA ALA A 107 -5.89 -20.63 -6.43
C ALA A 107 -6.58 -21.96 -6.74
N GLY A 108 -7.27 -22.10 -7.87
CA GLY A 108 -7.91 -23.35 -8.30
C GLY A 108 -9.06 -23.82 -7.40
N SER A 109 -9.80 -22.90 -6.77
CA SER A 109 -10.93 -23.22 -5.87
C SER A 109 -12.26 -22.57 -6.27
N MET A 110 -12.25 -21.58 -7.15
CA MET A 110 -13.42 -20.73 -7.41
C MET A 110 -13.94 -20.81 -8.86
N THR A 111 -15.24 -20.59 -9.00
CA THR A 111 -15.95 -20.39 -10.28
C THR A 111 -16.21 -18.91 -10.52
N ALA A 112 -16.56 -18.53 -11.76
CA ALA A 112 -16.90 -17.15 -12.12
C ALA A 112 -18.09 -16.55 -11.34
N GLY A 113 -18.92 -17.38 -10.71
CA GLY A 113 -20.02 -16.93 -9.85
C GLY A 113 -19.62 -16.67 -8.39
N GLY A 114 -18.32 -16.77 -8.04
CA GLY A 114 -17.83 -16.68 -6.66
C GLY A 114 -18.27 -17.87 -5.79
N LYS A 115 -18.58 -19.01 -6.42
CA LYS A 115 -18.86 -20.28 -5.75
C LYS A 115 -17.63 -21.18 -5.84
N LEU A 116 -17.48 -22.09 -4.89
CA LEU A 116 -16.47 -23.14 -4.96
C LEU A 116 -16.68 -24.03 -6.19
N LEU A 117 -15.57 -24.51 -6.76
CA LEU A 117 -15.57 -25.54 -7.79
C LEU A 117 -16.09 -26.86 -7.22
N ASP A 118 -16.83 -27.62 -8.02
CA ASP A 118 -17.25 -28.98 -7.65
C ASP A 118 -16.03 -29.92 -7.52
N THR A 119 -15.01 -29.69 -8.36
CA THR A 119 -13.69 -30.34 -8.32
C THR A 119 -12.59 -29.27 -8.30
N PRO A 120 -12.23 -28.77 -7.11
CA PRO A 120 -11.09 -27.88 -6.92
C PRO A 120 -9.76 -28.58 -7.23
N MET A 121 -8.72 -27.83 -7.63
CA MET A 121 -7.37 -28.39 -7.80
C MET A 121 -6.88 -29.09 -6.53
N THR A 122 -6.31 -30.28 -6.71
CA THR A 122 -5.78 -31.14 -5.66
C THR A 122 -4.32 -30.81 -5.35
N PHE A 123 -3.81 -31.42 -4.29
CA PHE A 123 -2.41 -31.35 -3.90
C PHE A 123 -1.49 -31.79 -5.05
N GLU A 124 -1.78 -32.93 -5.67
CA GLU A 124 -0.99 -33.50 -6.77
C GLU A 124 -1.06 -32.64 -8.03
N GLU A 125 -2.23 -32.07 -8.31
CA GLU A 125 -2.38 -31.17 -9.45
C GLU A 125 -1.52 -29.92 -9.30
N PHE A 126 -1.37 -29.36 -8.09
CA PHE A 126 -0.42 -28.26 -7.84
C PHE A 126 1.05 -28.69 -7.87
N GLU A 127 1.35 -29.90 -7.38
CA GLU A 127 2.70 -30.45 -7.43
C GLU A 127 3.18 -30.57 -8.89
N ALA A 128 2.29 -31.02 -9.78
CA ALA A 128 2.54 -31.16 -11.21
C ALA A 128 2.26 -29.88 -12.03
N HIS A 129 1.75 -28.81 -11.40
CA HIS A 129 1.32 -27.61 -12.12
C HIS A 129 2.52 -26.82 -12.66
N GLU A 130 2.58 -26.68 -13.98
CA GLU A 130 3.64 -25.97 -14.69
C GLU A 130 3.03 -25.01 -15.73
N PRO A 131 2.39 -23.92 -15.29
CA PRO A 131 1.69 -23.02 -16.19
C PRO A 131 2.67 -22.21 -17.05
N ARG A 132 2.31 -22.02 -18.32
CA ARG A 132 3.12 -21.23 -19.27
C ARG A 132 2.95 -19.74 -19.01
N LYS A 133 4.06 -19.05 -18.70
CA LYS A 133 4.04 -17.60 -18.47
C LYS A 133 4.06 -16.84 -19.80
N THR A 134 3.01 -16.08 -20.07
CA THR A 134 2.82 -15.31 -21.33
C THR A 134 2.58 -13.81 -21.10
N ARG A 135 2.30 -13.41 -19.87
CA ARG A 135 2.06 -12.03 -19.45
C ARG A 135 3.10 -11.58 -18.43
N LEU A 136 3.27 -10.26 -18.32
CA LEU A 136 4.38 -9.69 -17.57
C LEU A 136 4.13 -9.68 -16.06
N VAL A 137 3.25 -8.80 -15.59
CA VAL A 137 2.99 -8.64 -14.15
C VAL A 137 1.52 -8.34 -13.88
N SER A 138 0.98 -8.97 -12.83
CA SER A 138 -0.35 -8.70 -12.32
C SER A 138 -0.31 -8.16 -10.89
N VAL A 139 -1.36 -7.43 -10.51
CA VAL A 139 -1.63 -7.03 -9.13
C VAL A 139 -3.11 -7.16 -8.84
N VAL A 140 -3.47 -7.68 -7.66
CA VAL A 140 -4.87 -7.70 -7.21
C VAL A 140 -5.05 -6.68 -6.10
N SER A 141 -5.90 -5.69 -6.32
CA SER A 141 -6.27 -4.67 -5.34
C SER A 141 -7.76 -4.67 -5.08
N SER A 142 -8.17 -4.57 -3.82
CA SER A 142 -9.59 -4.42 -3.46
C SER A 142 -9.94 -2.95 -3.27
N ASP A 143 -11.17 -2.56 -3.56
CA ASP A 143 -11.74 -1.21 -3.36
C ASP A 143 -11.90 -0.80 -1.88
N LYS A 144 -11.48 -1.64 -0.93
CA LYS A 144 -11.61 -1.38 0.50
C LYS A 144 -10.66 -0.25 0.93
N ALA A 145 -11.21 0.85 1.46
CA ALA A 145 -10.45 2.02 1.94
C ALA A 145 -10.61 2.29 3.45
N PHE A 146 -11.01 1.28 4.23
CA PHE A 146 -11.45 1.45 5.63
C PHE A 146 -10.32 1.83 6.62
N THR A 147 -9.13 1.26 6.48
CA THR A 147 -7.99 1.49 7.38
C THR A 147 -6.90 2.35 6.70
N ALA A 148 -5.84 2.73 7.42
CA ALA A 148 -4.74 3.49 6.82
C ALA A 148 -3.98 2.65 5.78
N GLU A 149 -3.75 1.38 6.09
CA GLU A 149 -3.10 0.36 5.27
C GLU A 149 -3.92 0.08 4.00
N HIS A 150 -5.25 0.04 4.13
CA HIS A 150 -6.16 -0.04 2.99
C HIS A 150 -6.00 1.14 2.03
N ARG A 151 -5.85 2.37 2.55
CA ARG A 151 -5.62 3.56 1.72
C ARG A 151 -4.22 3.59 1.12
N ALA A 152 -3.20 3.17 1.87
CA ALA A 152 -1.82 3.08 1.40
C ALA A 152 -1.71 2.14 0.19
N ARG A 153 -2.33 0.95 0.26
CA ARG A 153 -2.36 0.01 -0.89
C ARG A 153 -3.07 0.56 -2.11
N LEU A 154 -4.21 1.23 -1.91
CA LEU A 154 -4.94 1.86 -3.02
C LEU A 154 -4.12 2.98 -3.68
N ALA A 155 -3.48 3.82 -2.87
CA ALA A 155 -2.60 4.89 -3.36
C ALA A 155 -1.39 4.31 -4.10
N PHE A 156 -0.76 3.28 -3.53
CA PHE A 156 0.35 2.58 -4.15
C PHE A 156 -0.04 1.96 -5.50
N VAL A 157 -1.16 1.24 -5.58
CA VAL A 157 -1.62 0.63 -6.84
C VAL A 157 -1.99 1.69 -7.89
N ALA A 158 -2.57 2.82 -7.47
CA ALA A 158 -2.83 3.93 -8.39
C ALA A 158 -1.52 4.50 -8.97
N LYS A 159 -0.54 4.77 -8.11
CA LYS A 159 0.79 5.26 -8.53
C LYS A 159 1.54 4.24 -9.39
N LEU A 160 1.44 2.97 -9.07
CA LEU A 160 2.00 1.88 -9.87
C LEU A 160 1.39 1.85 -11.28
N LYS A 161 0.06 2.00 -11.38
CA LYS A 161 -0.63 2.02 -12.68
C LYS A 161 -0.29 3.27 -13.49
N GLU A 162 -0.13 4.41 -12.83
CA GLU A 162 0.34 5.65 -13.45
C GLU A 162 1.77 5.50 -14.00
N ALA A 163 2.68 4.93 -13.21
CA ALA A 163 4.09 4.81 -13.57
C ALA A 163 4.39 3.72 -14.62
N LEU A 164 3.67 2.60 -14.59
CA LEU A 164 3.95 1.44 -15.46
C LEU A 164 2.97 1.28 -16.61
N GLY A 165 1.83 2.00 -16.60
CA GLY A 165 0.84 1.98 -17.67
C GLY A 165 0.37 0.56 -18.00
N ASP A 166 0.48 0.18 -19.27
CA ASP A 166 0.01 -1.12 -19.77
C ASP A 166 0.95 -2.29 -19.46
N GLN A 167 2.09 -2.05 -18.82
CA GLN A 167 2.98 -3.13 -18.37
C GLN A 167 2.41 -3.91 -17.17
N VAL A 168 1.48 -3.32 -16.42
CA VAL A 168 0.85 -3.94 -15.25
C VAL A 168 -0.66 -4.10 -15.41
N ASP A 169 -1.11 -5.33 -15.23
CA ASP A 169 -2.52 -5.69 -15.20
C ASP A 169 -3.06 -5.59 -13.78
N VAL A 170 -4.04 -4.70 -13.58
CA VAL A 170 -4.66 -4.45 -12.28
C VAL A 170 -6.01 -5.13 -12.22
N PHE A 171 -6.14 -6.08 -11.30
CA PHE A 171 -7.36 -6.84 -11.05
C PHE A 171 -8.01 -6.41 -9.73
N GLY A 172 -9.33 -6.52 -9.65
CA GLY A 172 -10.10 -6.11 -8.48
C GLY A 172 -11.54 -5.80 -8.78
N ARG A 173 -12.39 -5.85 -7.74
CA ARG A 173 -13.80 -5.46 -7.87
C ARG A 173 -13.90 -4.00 -8.30
N GLY A 174 -14.58 -3.75 -9.42
CA GLY A 174 -14.73 -2.41 -10.00
C GLY A 174 -13.57 -1.96 -10.91
N ILE A 175 -12.57 -2.82 -11.15
CA ILE A 175 -11.48 -2.58 -12.11
C ILE A 175 -11.53 -3.65 -13.20
N ALA A 176 -11.01 -4.85 -12.92
CA ALA A 176 -11.09 -6.03 -13.77
C ALA A 176 -11.38 -7.23 -12.86
N ASP A 177 -12.56 -7.82 -13.01
CA ASP A 177 -12.99 -8.95 -12.20
C ASP A 177 -12.38 -10.25 -12.72
N PHE A 178 -12.23 -11.23 -11.83
CA PHE A 178 -11.69 -12.56 -12.17
C PHE A 178 -12.40 -13.63 -11.34
N ALA A 179 -12.46 -14.84 -11.86
CA ALA A 179 -13.19 -15.94 -11.25
C ALA A 179 -12.34 -16.62 -10.17
N ASP A 180 -11.16 -17.05 -10.59
CA ASP A 180 -10.23 -17.84 -9.80
C ASP A 180 -8.87 -17.14 -9.73
N LYS A 181 -8.14 -17.35 -8.63
CA LYS A 181 -6.82 -16.75 -8.46
C LYS A 181 -5.82 -17.16 -9.55
N ARG A 182 -6.01 -18.32 -10.20
CA ARG A 182 -5.19 -18.72 -11.36
C ARG A 182 -5.35 -17.79 -12.56
N ASP A 183 -6.52 -17.17 -12.76
CA ASP A 183 -6.77 -16.25 -13.90
C ASP A 183 -5.83 -15.03 -13.88
N VAL A 184 -5.30 -14.70 -12.70
CA VAL A 184 -4.40 -13.56 -12.48
C VAL A 184 -2.97 -14.00 -12.13
N LEU A 185 -2.68 -15.30 -12.17
CA LEU A 185 -1.39 -15.86 -11.76
C LEU A 185 -0.77 -16.77 -12.81
N ASP A 186 -1.51 -17.73 -13.38
CA ASP A 186 -0.96 -18.79 -14.22
C ASP A 186 -0.19 -18.24 -15.41
N ASP A 187 -0.76 -17.24 -16.09
CA ASP A 187 -0.16 -16.63 -17.28
C ASP A 187 0.94 -15.60 -16.94
N TYR A 188 1.09 -15.16 -15.69
CA TYR A 188 1.95 -14.04 -15.32
C TYR A 188 3.33 -14.47 -14.84
N ARG A 189 4.40 -13.83 -15.33
CA ARG A 189 5.78 -14.03 -14.84
C ARG A 189 5.93 -13.53 -13.41
N TYR A 190 5.37 -12.36 -13.12
CA TYR A 190 5.45 -11.70 -11.81
C TYR A 190 4.06 -11.43 -11.24
N HIS A 191 3.93 -11.46 -9.91
CA HIS A 191 2.72 -11.01 -9.21
C HIS A 191 3.08 -10.07 -8.06
N ILE A 192 2.46 -8.90 -8.01
CA ILE A 192 2.64 -7.96 -6.90
C ILE A 192 1.68 -8.36 -5.77
N ALA A 193 2.22 -9.08 -4.79
CA ALA A 193 1.49 -9.67 -3.68
C ALA A 193 1.48 -8.71 -2.48
N LEU A 194 0.32 -8.09 -2.21
CA LEU A 194 0.16 -7.07 -1.16
C LEU A 194 -0.74 -7.56 -0.02
N GLU A 195 -0.16 -7.82 1.14
CA GLU A 195 -0.92 -8.18 2.34
C GLU A 195 -1.78 -7.03 2.87
N ASN A 196 -2.72 -7.37 3.75
CA ASN A 196 -3.57 -6.35 4.39
C ASN A 196 -2.83 -5.51 5.45
N CYS A 197 -1.73 -6.04 5.98
CA CYS A 197 -0.93 -5.47 7.05
C CYS A 197 0.47 -6.07 7.02
N ALA A 198 1.42 -5.37 7.64
CA ALA A 198 2.78 -5.81 7.81
C ALA A 198 3.03 -6.21 9.27
N ILE A 199 2.85 -7.50 9.57
CA ILE A 199 2.95 -8.09 10.90
C ILE A 199 3.81 -9.35 10.81
N GLU A 200 4.65 -9.59 11.82
CA GLU A 200 5.48 -10.79 11.88
C GLU A 200 4.62 -12.06 11.85
N ASP A 201 5.11 -13.09 11.15
CA ASP A 201 4.43 -14.37 10.93
C ASP A 201 3.09 -14.29 10.20
N TYR A 202 2.69 -13.11 9.71
CA TYR A 202 1.43 -12.93 9.00
C TYR A 202 1.64 -12.81 7.48
N TRP A 203 1.52 -13.94 6.80
CA TRP A 203 1.40 -14.02 5.34
C TRP A 203 0.29 -15.01 4.97
N THR A 204 -0.36 -14.79 3.83
CA THR A 204 -1.61 -15.48 3.48
C THR A 204 -1.58 -16.11 2.09
N GLU A 205 -2.75 -16.46 1.56
CA GLU A 205 -2.94 -16.91 0.19
C GLU A 205 -2.30 -15.97 -0.84
N LYS A 206 -2.16 -14.67 -0.53
CA LYS A 206 -1.59 -13.69 -1.47
C LYS A 206 -0.15 -13.99 -1.81
N LEU A 207 0.57 -14.68 -0.93
CA LEU A 207 1.91 -15.18 -1.18
C LEU A 207 1.93 -16.68 -1.50
N ALA A 208 1.07 -17.48 -0.84
CA ALA A 208 0.98 -18.92 -1.11
C ALA A 208 0.60 -19.23 -2.57
N ASP A 209 -0.42 -18.55 -3.09
CA ASP A 209 -0.96 -18.81 -4.43
C ASP A 209 0.09 -18.54 -5.54
N PRO A 210 0.86 -17.43 -5.54
CA PRO A 210 1.98 -17.26 -6.47
C PRO A 210 2.98 -18.42 -6.47
N TYR A 211 3.35 -18.96 -5.30
CA TYR A 211 4.24 -20.11 -5.24
C TYR A 211 3.62 -21.38 -5.81
N LEU A 212 2.35 -21.64 -5.50
CA LEU A 212 1.61 -22.79 -6.05
C LEU A 212 1.51 -22.73 -7.58
N THR A 213 1.46 -21.54 -8.17
CA THR A 213 1.39 -21.33 -9.62
C THR A 213 2.74 -21.02 -10.26
N LEU A 214 3.85 -21.11 -9.53
CA LEU A 214 5.20 -20.74 -10.01
C LEU A 214 5.27 -19.34 -10.64
N THR A 215 4.57 -18.38 -10.04
CA THR A 215 4.57 -16.97 -10.40
C THR A 215 5.46 -16.22 -9.40
N PHE A 216 6.47 -15.48 -9.88
CA PHE A 216 7.43 -14.85 -8.99
C PHE A 216 6.80 -13.69 -8.20
N PRO A 217 6.75 -13.74 -6.85
CA PRO A 217 6.11 -12.70 -6.07
C PRO A 217 7.02 -11.50 -5.84
N ILE A 218 6.47 -10.30 -6.08
CA ILE A 218 6.99 -9.03 -5.59
C ILE A 218 6.13 -8.63 -4.38
N TYR A 219 6.68 -8.66 -3.18
CA TYR A 219 5.91 -8.87 -1.95
C TYR A 219 5.99 -7.72 -0.94
N HIS A 220 4.85 -7.37 -0.35
CA HIS A 220 4.74 -6.51 0.83
C HIS A 220 3.80 -7.15 1.87
N GLY A 221 4.28 -7.32 3.10
CA GLY A 221 3.49 -7.93 4.19
C GLY A 221 4.36 -8.33 5.37
N CYS A 222 4.56 -9.63 5.55
CA CYS A 222 5.31 -10.23 6.66
C CYS A 222 6.78 -9.73 6.75
N PRO A 223 7.18 -9.00 7.81
CA PRO A 223 8.54 -8.48 7.95
C PRO A 223 9.62 -9.56 8.08
N ASN A 224 9.30 -10.70 8.71
CA ASN A 224 10.22 -11.82 8.91
C ASN A 224 10.02 -12.93 7.86
N ILE A 225 9.59 -12.60 6.64
CA ILE A 225 9.26 -13.60 5.61
C ILE A 225 10.43 -14.54 5.25
N LYS A 226 11.67 -14.08 5.44
CA LYS A 226 12.90 -14.87 5.26
C LYS A 226 13.02 -16.07 6.20
N ASP A 227 12.26 -16.08 7.30
CA ASP A 227 12.20 -17.23 8.21
C ASP A 227 11.41 -18.38 7.59
N TYR A 228 10.54 -18.08 6.60
CA TYR A 228 9.65 -19.03 5.95
C TYR A 228 10.18 -19.50 4.59
N PHE A 229 10.78 -18.60 3.82
CA PHE A 229 11.18 -18.84 2.43
C PHE A 229 12.60 -18.35 2.15
N PRO A 230 13.31 -18.93 1.16
CA PRO A 230 14.56 -18.36 0.65
C PRO A 230 14.36 -16.90 0.24
N GLU A 231 15.34 -16.03 0.54
CA GLU A 231 15.28 -14.60 0.19
C GLU A 231 15.18 -14.41 -1.34
N GLU A 232 15.74 -15.34 -2.10
CA GLU A 232 15.69 -15.36 -3.54
C GLU A 232 14.29 -15.68 -4.09
N ALA A 233 13.43 -16.36 -3.32
CA ALA A 233 12.11 -16.79 -3.80
C ALA A 233 11.12 -15.62 -3.98
N LEU A 234 11.48 -14.40 -3.59
CA LEU A 234 10.63 -13.21 -3.75
C LEU A 234 11.47 -11.96 -3.97
N GLN A 235 10.82 -10.86 -4.34
CA GLN A 235 11.41 -9.52 -4.22
C GLN A 235 10.62 -8.74 -3.16
N PRO A 236 11.21 -8.33 -2.03
CA PRO A 236 10.52 -7.48 -1.07
C PRO A 236 10.36 -6.05 -1.63
N ILE A 237 9.24 -5.42 -1.30
CA ILE A 237 8.95 -4.00 -1.57
C ILE A 237 8.27 -3.35 -0.35
N ASN A 238 8.41 -2.03 -0.23
CA ASN A 238 7.75 -1.24 0.79
C ASN A 238 6.70 -0.30 0.17
N ILE A 239 5.41 -0.58 0.35
CA ILE A 239 4.36 0.29 -0.22
C ILE A 239 4.28 1.67 0.45
N TYR A 240 4.94 1.85 1.60
CA TYR A 240 5.05 3.14 2.28
C TYR A 240 6.17 4.02 1.69
N GLU A 241 7.03 3.45 0.84
CA GLU A 241 8.05 4.13 0.03
C GLU A 241 7.71 3.92 -1.47
N PRO A 242 6.61 4.50 -1.96
CA PRO A 242 6.00 4.06 -3.21
C PRO A 242 6.87 4.32 -4.46
N ASP A 243 7.71 5.37 -4.47
CA ASP A 243 8.64 5.64 -5.57
C ASP A 243 9.72 4.56 -5.68
N GLU A 244 10.35 4.22 -4.55
CA GLU A 244 11.36 3.17 -4.49
C GLU A 244 10.77 1.82 -4.86
N ALA A 245 9.59 1.49 -4.33
CA ALA A 245 8.89 0.26 -4.67
C ALA A 245 8.55 0.18 -6.17
N VAL A 246 8.13 1.27 -6.80
CA VAL A 246 7.88 1.33 -8.26
C VAL A 246 9.18 1.09 -9.04
N GLU A 247 10.30 1.67 -8.63
CA GLU A 247 11.58 1.48 -9.31
C GLU A 247 12.13 0.05 -9.14
N ILE A 248 11.98 -0.55 -7.96
CA ILE A 248 12.27 -1.97 -7.73
C ILE A 248 11.40 -2.83 -8.67
N ILE A 249 10.10 -2.57 -8.75
CA ILE A 249 9.20 -3.31 -9.63
C ILE A 249 9.64 -3.14 -11.09
N ARG A 250 9.91 -1.91 -11.55
CA ARG A 250 10.38 -1.62 -12.91
C ARG A 250 11.62 -2.44 -13.26
N LYS A 251 12.60 -2.48 -12.34
CA LYS A 251 13.81 -3.27 -12.50
C LYS A 251 13.53 -4.78 -12.57
N VAL A 252 12.68 -5.29 -11.68
CA VAL A 252 12.36 -6.73 -11.63
C VAL A 252 11.60 -7.16 -12.88
N ILE A 253 10.54 -6.46 -13.27
CA ILE A 253 9.75 -6.85 -14.44
C ILE A 253 10.52 -6.69 -15.76
N GLY A 254 11.47 -5.75 -15.81
CA GLY A 254 12.40 -5.58 -16.93
C GLY A 254 13.51 -6.65 -17.02
N SER A 255 13.56 -7.59 -16.08
CA SER A 255 14.60 -8.62 -15.99
C SER A 255 14.07 -10.04 -16.22
N ASP A 256 14.99 -11.01 -16.20
CA ASP A 256 14.78 -12.46 -16.21
C ASP A 256 14.88 -13.08 -14.80
N LEU A 257 14.65 -12.28 -13.74
CA LEU A 257 14.80 -12.71 -12.35
C LEU A 257 13.93 -13.91 -12.01
N ALA A 258 12.68 -13.96 -12.50
CA ALA A 258 11.78 -15.09 -12.27
C ALA A 258 12.35 -16.40 -12.81
N GLU A 259 12.97 -16.37 -13.99
CA GLU A 259 13.59 -17.52 -14.62
C GLU A 259 14.89 -17.91 -13.93
N GLN A 260 15.74 -16.94 -13.59
CA GLN A 260 17.00 -17.17 -12.88
C GLN A 260 16.79 -17.79 -11.49
N ARG A 261 15.69 -17.43 -10.83
CA ARG A 261 15.39 -17.85 -9.45
C ARG A 261 14.38 -18.99 -9.38
N ARG A 262 14.15 -19.71 -10.48
CA ARG A 262 13.16 -20.78 -10.59
C ARG A 262 13.31 -21.87 -9.52
N GLU A 263 14.54 -22.30 -9.23
CA GLU A 263 14.78 -23.34 -8.21
C GLU A 263 14.33 -22.87 -6.81
N HIS A 264 14.46 -21.58 -6.51
CA HIS A 264 13.97 -21.01 -5.26
C HIS A 264 12.43 -20.92 -5.22
N LEU A 265 11.77 -20.69 -6.37
CA LEU A 265 10.31 -20.78 -6.46
C LEU A 265 9.81 -22.21 -6.26
N LEU A 266 10.49 -23.21 -6.82
CA LEU A 266 10.16 -24.62 -6.62
C LEU A 266 10.31 -25.02 -5.15
N GLU A 267 11.39 -24.58 -4.50
CA GLU A 267 11.61 -24.77 -3.07
C GLU A 267 10.54 -24.06 -2.22
N ALA A 268 10.18 -22.82 -2.56
CA ALA A 268 9.11 -22.10 -1.86
C ALA A 268 7.74 -22.80 -2.04
N ARG A 269 7.43 -23.31 -3.24
CA ARG A 269 6.24 -24.13 -3.48
C ARG A 269 6.22 -25.37 -2.60
N ARG A 270 7.34 -26.12 -2.55
CA ARG A 270 7.47 -27.29 -1.66
C ARG A 270 7.20 -26.89 -0.20
N ARG A 271 7.75 -25.78 0.29
CA ARG A 271 7.49 -25.29 1.65
C ARG A 271 6.02 -24.93 1.87
N VAL A 272 5.37 -24.24 0.94
CA VAL A 272 3.92 -23.96 1.02
C VAL A 272 3.11 -25.26 1.11
N MET A 273 3.47 -26.27 0.30
CA MET A 273 2.73 -27.52 0.21
C MET A 273 2.96 -28.44 1.41
N HIS A 274 4.16 -28.45 1.99
CA HIS A 274 4.53 -29.41 3.04
C HIS A 274 4.73 -28.80 4.42
N GLU A 275 5.39 -27.66 4.52
CA GLU A 275 5.79 -27.09 5.83
C GLU A 275 4.76 -26.08 6.35
N HIS A 276 4.30 -25.19 5.47
CA HIS A 276 3.38 -24.09 5.78
C HIS A 276 1.94 -24.38 5.36
N ASN A 277 1.68 -25.63 4.99
CA ASN A 277 0.36 -26.18 4.83
C ASN A 277 -0.31 -26.28 6.21
N VAL A 278 -1.60 -25.93 6.30
CA VAL A 278 -2.37 -26.06 7.55
C VAL A 278 -2.18 -27.43 8.19
N PHE A 279 -2.25 -28.52 7.43
CA PHE A 279 -2.14 -29.87 7.99
C PHE A 279 -0.71 -30.26 8.36
N GLY A 280 0.30 -29.72 7.66
CA GLY A 280 1.71 -29.85 8.06
C GLY A 280 1.98 -29.17 9.40
N LEU A 281 1.52 -27.93 9.54
CA LEU A 281 1.57 -27.15 10.77
C LEU A 281 0.88 -27.86 11.94
N LEU A 282 -0.35 -28.34 11.72
CA LEU A 282 -1.13 -29.02 12.75
C LEU A 282 -0.51 -30.38 13.12
N ALA A 283 0.01 -31.14 12.16
CA ALA A 283 0.69 -32.42 12.43
C ALA A 283 1.96 -32.20 13.27
N LYS A 284 2.78 -31.20 12.92
CA LYS A 284 3.96 -30.81 13.72
C LYS A 284 3.55 -30.41 15.14
N THR A 285 2.57 -29.51 15.27
CA THR A 285 2.06 -29.06 16.57
C THR A 285 1.54 -30.22 17.42
N ALA A 286 0.82 -31.17 16.80
CA ALA A 286 0.32 -32.35 17.48
C ALA A 286 1.45 -33.22 18.02
N ARG A 287 2.50 -33.48 17.23
CA ARG A 287 3.68 -34.24 17.69
C ARG A 287 4.36 -33.57 18.88
N ASP A 288 4.62 -32.27 18.77
CA ASP A 288 5.35 -31.51 19.80
C ASP A 288 4.56 -31.46 21.11
N LEU A 289 3.25 -31.19 21.04
CA LEU A 289 2.39 -31.15 22.23
C LEU A 289 2.23 -32.53 22.86
N LEU A 290 1.93 -33.57 22.09
CA LEU A 290 1.73 -34.91 22.65
C LEU A 290 3.03 -35.50 23.23
N ALA A 291 4.19 -35.15 22.67
CA ALA A 291 5.49 -35.53 23.22
C ALA A 291 5.77 -34.83 24.56
N ALA A 292 5.50 -33.52 24.65
CA ALA A 292 5.63 -32.77 25.90
C ALA A 292 4.61 -33.21 26.97
N ASP A 293 3.45 -33.67 26.54
CA ASP A 293 2.34 -34.05 27.39
C ASP A 293 2.48 -35.42 28.08
N ALA A 294 3.40 -36.25 27.59
CA ALA A 294 3.71 -37.56 28.20
C ALA A 294 4.18 -37.47 29.67
N GLY A 295 4.45 -36.26 30.19
CA GLY A 295 4.81 -35.99 31.58
C GLY A 295 3.89 -35.01 32.35
N ALA A 296 2.77 -34.55 31.77
CA ALA A 296 1.92 -33.51 32.36
C ALA A 296 0.68 -34.06 33.12
N ALA A 297 0.12 -33.24 34.02
CA ALA A 297 -1.01 -33.60 34.88
C ALA A 297 -2.26 -34.04 34.09
N GLN A 298 -3.03 -35.00 34.64
CA GLN A 298 -4.26 -35.53 34.04
C GLN A 298 -5.25 -34.41 33.66
N ARG A 299 -5.43 -34.18 32.35
CA ARG A 299 -6.57 -33.41 31.84
C ARG A 299 -7.88 -34.07 32.27
N ARG A 300 -8.95 -33.28 32.32
CA ARG A 300 -10.32 -33.76 32.57
C ARG A 300 -11.20 -33.45 31.37
N ALA A 301 -12.29 -34.21 31.24
CA ALA A 301 -13.35 -33.88 30.31
C ALA A 301 -13.82 -32.44 30.54
N ARG A 302 -13.97 -31.67 29.46
CA ARG A 302 -14.31 -30.24 29.53
C ARG A 302 -15.19 -29.81 28.38
N THR A 303 -15.87 -28.69 28.55
CA THR A 303 -16.73 -28.08 27.52
C THR A 303 -16.09 -26.77 27.07
N LEU A 304 -15.81 -26.65 25.78
CA LEU A 304 -15.36 -25.41 25.17
C LEU A 304 -16.58 -24.58 24.76
N HIS A 305 -16.58 -23.31 25.13
CA HIS A 305 -17.63 -22.35 24.81
C HIS A 305 -17.18 -21.40 23.70
N PRO A 306 -18.09 -21.00 22.79
CA PRO A 306 -17.77 -20.03 21.75
C PRO A 306 -17.44 -18.67 22.36
N GLU A 307 -16.66 -17.86 21.65
CA GLU A 307 -16.22 -16.53 22.11
C GLU A 307 -17.39 -15.63 22.55
N SER A 308 -18.54 -15.74 21.88
CA SER A 308 -19.76 -15.01 22.21
C SER A 308 -20.25 -15.24 23.65
N HIS A 309 -19.90 -16.37 24.27
CA HIS A 309 -20.17 -16.67 25.67
C HIS A 309 -19.46 -15.70 26.62
N PHE A 310 -18.26 -15.24 26.25
CA PHE A 310 -17.38 -14.39 27.05
C PHE A 310 -17.59 -12.89 26.78
N LEU A 311 -18.47 -12.53 25.84
CA LEU A 311 -18.78 -11.14 25.54
C LEU A 311 -19.65 -10.49 26.64
N PRO A 312 -19.48 -9.17 26.91
CA PRO A 312 -20.36 -8.40 27.79
C PRO A 312 -21.82 -8.43 27.31
N LEU A 313 -22.78 -8.28 28.24
CA LEU A 313 -24.23 -8.27 27.96
C LEU A 313 -24.63 -7.28 26.85
N THR A 314 -23.97 -6.12 26.78
CA THR A 314 -24.19 -5.09 25.75
C THR A 314 -23.77 -5.55 24.36
N ALA A 315 -22.67 -6.30 24.24
CA ALA A 315 -22.20 -6.89 23.00
C ALA A 315 -23.06 -8.10 22.57
N LYS A 316 -23.51 -8.92 23.54
CA LYS A 316 -24.48 -10.02 23.31
C LYS A 316 -25.80 -9.49 22.74
N LEU A 317 -26.32 -8.38 23.27
CA LEU A 317 -27.55 -7.74 22.79
C LEU A 317 -27.41 -7.25 21.33
N LYS A 318 -26.24 -6.68 20.99
CA LYS A 318 -25.92 -6.21 19.64
C LYS A 318 -25.81 -7.35 18.62
N LEU A 319 -25.12 -8.43 18.98
CA LEU A 319 -25.02 -9.65 18.16
C LEU A 319 -26.37 -10.33 17.98
N TRP A 320 -27.18 -10.42 19.05
CA TRP A 320 -28.54 -10.94 18.98
C TRP A 320 -29.45 -10.11 18.05
N LEU A 321 -29.38 -8.77 18.14
CA LEU A 321 -30.07 -7.88 17.21
C LEU A 321 -29.59 -8.11 15.76
N GLN A 322 -28.29 -8.19 15.53
CA GLN A 322 -27.70 -8.41 14.21
C GLN A 322 -28.09 -9.77 13.62
N HIS A 323 -28.11 -10.83 14.43
CA HIS A 323 -28.48 -12.18 14.01
C HIS A 323 -29.98 -12.28 13.69
N ARG A 324 -30.86 -11.69 14.52
CA ARG A 324 -32.31 -11.61 14.23
C ARG A 324 -32.61 -10.82 12.95
N ILE A 325 -31.91 -9.71 12.73
CA ILE A 325 -32.03 -8.93 11.48
C ILE A 325 -31.49 -9.73 10.28
N GLY A 326 -30.46 -10.56 10.49
CA GLY A 326 -29.83 -11.41 9.48
C GLY A 326 -30.65 -12.61 9.02
N GLN A 327 -31.57 -13.13 9.85
CA GLN A 327 -32.42 -14.28 9.52
C GLN A 327 -33.70 -13.93 8.73
N MET A 328 -34.00 -12.64 8.50
CA MET A 328 -35.18 -12.23 7.73
C MET A 328 -34.83 -12.00 6.24
N PRO A 329 -35.21 -12.89 5.31
CA PRO A 329 -34.75 -12.86 3.91
C PRO A 329 -35.20 -11.61 3.12
N MET A 330 -36.40 -11.06 3.40
CA MET A 330 -36.85 -9.80 2.79
C MET A 330 -36.05 -8.58 3.26
N LEU A 331 -35.61 -8.57 4.53
CA LEU A 331 -34.79 -7.50 5.09
C LEU A 331 -33.34 -7.60 4.59
N ARG A 332 -32.79 -8.78 4.31
CA ARG A 332 -31.42 -8.94 3.76
C ARG A 332 -31.22 -8.31 2.38
N LYS A 333 -32.16 -8.47 1.44
CA LYS A 333 -32.13 -7.80 0.13
C LYS A 333 -32.27 -6.28 0.28
N SER A 334 -33.23 -5.85 1.11
CA SER A 334 -33.48 -4.44 1.39
C SER A 334 -32.35 -3.78 2.16
N LEU A 335 -31.71 -4.45 3.14
CA LEU A 335 -30.56 -3.97 3.90
C LEU A 335 -29.26 -4.05 3.11
N ARG A 336 -29.05 -5.01 2.21
CA ARG A 336 -27.91 -4.95 1.27
C ARG A 336 -28.07 -3.77 0.34
N PHE A 337 -29.27 -3.55 -0.21
CA PHE A 337 -29.57 -2.39 -1.04
C PHE A 337 -29.50 -1.07 -0.28
N LEU A 338 -30.00 -1.01 0.96
CA LEU A 338 -29.90 0.16 1.85
C LEU A 338 -28.49 0.37 2.40
N LYS A 339 -27.70 -0.66 2.71
CA LYS A 339 -26.30 -0.53 3.12
C LYS A 339 -25.43 -0.12 1.93
N TYR A 340 -25.72 -0.63 0.73
CA TYR A 340 -25.08 -0.19 -0.51
C TYR A 340 -25.43 1.28 -0.80
N LYS A 341 -26.71 1.66 -0.72
CA LYS A 341 -27.13 3.08 -0.81
C LYS A 341 -26.58 3.92 0.33
N ALA A 342 -26.56 3.46 1.58
CA ALA A 342 -26.07 4.22 2.74
C ALA A 342 -24.55 4.35 2.74
N HIS A 343 -23.81 3.34 2.25
CA HIS A 343 -22.39 3.43 1.99
C HIS A 343 -22.12 4.42 0.86
N PHE A 344 -22.84 4.33 -0.26
CA PHE A 344 -22.72 5.28 -1.37
C PHE A 344 -23.13 6.70 -0.98
N VAL A 345 -24.17 6.86 -0.16
CA VAL A 345 -24.60 8.13 0.43
C VAL A 345 -23.61 8.63 1.46
N LYS A 346 -22.97 7.76 2.26
CA LYS A 346 -21.92 8.14 3.23
C LYS A 346 -20.62 8.53 2.55
N VAL A 347 -20.20 7.80 1.52
CA VAL A 347 -19.03 8.11 0.69
C VAL A 347 -19.29 9.36 -0.13
N LYS A 348 -20.47 9.51 -0.76
CA LYS A 348 -20.88 10.78 -1.37
C LYS A 348 -20.95 11.90 -0.35
N ALA A 349 -21.54 11.69 0.83
CA ALA A 349 -21.64 12.70 1.87
C ALA A 349 -20.26 13.10 2.39
N GLN A 350 -19.31 12.17 2.55
CA GLN A 350 -17.93 12.46 2.93
C GLN A 350 -17.17 13.17 1.81
N HIS A 351 -17.36 12.77 0.56
CA HIS A 351 -16.81 13.46 -0.60
C HIS A 351 -17.37 14.87 -0.73
N TYR A 352 -18.69 15.04 -0.64
CA TYR A 352 -19.37 16.34 -0.62
C TYR A 352 -18.94 17.17 0.59
N TRP A 353 -18.82 16.57 1.78
CA TRP A 353 -18.36 17.26 2.97
C TRP A 353 -16.92 17.74 2.81
N LYS A 354 -15.98 16.87 2.42
CA LYS A 354 -14.60 17.29 2.10
C LYS A 354 -14.55 18.32 0.98
N TYR A 355 -15.35 18.17 -0.08
CA TYR A 355 -15.43 19.13 -1.17
C TYR A 355 -15.96 20.50 -0.70
N LEU A 356 -16.82 20.53 0.32
CA LEU A 356 -17.34 21.75 0.93
C LEU A 356 -16.38 22.35 1.98
N THR A 357 -15.68 21.52 2.75
CA THR A 357 -14.90 21.96 3.93
C THR A 357 -13.41 22.06 3.70
N ASP A 358 -12.84 21.36 2.72
CA ASP A 358 -11.41 21.30 2.44
C ASP A 358 -11.10 21.94 1.08
N GLU A 359 -10.50 23.13 1.13
CA GLU A 359 -10.15 23.91 -0.04
C GLU A 359 -9.07 23.25 -0.91
N PHE A 360 -8.09 22.58 -0.30
CA PHE A 360 -7.06 21.85 -1.04
C PHE A 360 -7.70 20.66 -1.75
N TYR A 361 -8.48 19.85 -1.03
CA TYR A 361 -9.17 18.70 -1.64
C TYR A 361 -10.04 19.11 -2.82
N ARG A 362 -10.86 20.15 -2.67
CA ARG A 362 -11.70 20.68 -3.75
C ARG A 362 -10.88 21.14 -4.96
N SER A 363 -9.74 21.78 -4.72
CA SER A 363 -8.86 22.30 -5.77
C SER A 363 -8.13 21.19 -6.50
N HIS A 364 -7.68 20.17 -5.77
CA HIS A 364 -7.08 18.95 -6.31
C HIS A 364 -8.06 18.16 -7.18
N GLN A 365 -9.32 17.99 -6.75
CA GLN A 365 -10.34 17.35 -7.57
C GLN A 365 -10.63 18.12 -8.88
N ARG A 366 -10.56 19.47 -8.83
CA ARG A 366 -10.67 20.30 -10.04
C ARG A 366 -9.44 20.15 -10.95
N TRP A 367 -8.23 20.08 -10.37
CA TRP A 367 -6.99 19.89 -11.12
C TRP A 367 -7.01 18.61 -11.93
N ILE A 368 -7.25 17.47 -11.28
CA ILE A 368 -7.34 16.15 -11.94
C ILE A 368 -8.35 16.20 -13.10
N ARG A 369 -9.52 16.82 -12.85
CA ARG A 369 -10.59 16.87 -13.85
C ARG A 369 -10.22 17.73 -15.07
N HIS A 370 -9.53 18.83 -14.87
CA HIS A 370 -9.25 19.81 -15.92
C HIS A 370 -7.94 19.51 -16.66
N ASN A 371 -6.96 18.93 -15.98
CA ASN A 371 -5.61 18.70 -16.50
C ASN A 371 -5.18 17.23 -16.26
N PRO A 372 -5.86 16.25 -16.87
CA PRO A 372 -5.60 14.83 -16.63
C PRO A 372 -4.22 14.36 -17.09
N GLN A 373 -3.51 15.14 -17.92
CA GLN A 373 -2.17 14.84 -18.45
C GLN A 373 -1.07 15.75 -17.87
N ASP A 374 -1.39 16.65 -16.92
CA ASP A 374 -0.48 17.63 -16.32
C ASP A 374 0.25 18.57 -17.31
N ASP A 375 -0.27 18.69 -18.54
CA ASP A 375 0.32 19.41 -19.66
C ASP A 375 0.32 20.94 -19.48
N VAL A 376 -0.69 21.48 -18.79
CA VAL A 376 -0.85 22.93 -18.54
C VAL A 376 0.37 23.57 -17.85
N ARG A 377 1.17 22.78 -17.12
CA ARG A 377 2.41 23.23 -16.49
C ARG A 377 3.55 23.51 -17.46
N PHE A 378 3.42 23.06 -18.71
CA PHE A 378 4.43 23.22 -19.74
C PHE A 378 3.96 24.13 -20.89
N GLN A 379 2.70 24.58 -20.85
CA GLN A 379 2.10 25.45 -21.86
C GLN A 379 2.44 26.93 -21.63
N TYR A 380 3.65 27.32 -22.01
CA TYR A 380 4.10 28.72 -22.01
C TYR A 380 4.62 29.11 -23.39
N ASP A 381 4.26 30.31 -23.84
CA ASP A 381 4.80 30.93 -25.06
C ASP A 381 6.14 31.60 -24.73
N LEU A 382 7.20 30.78 -24.76
CA LEU A 382 8.58 31.19 -24.45
C LEU A 382 9.43 31.24 -25.73
N PRO A 383 10.33 32.23 -25.86
CA PRO A 383 11.27 32.25 -26.98
C PRO A 383 12.29 31.11 -26.89
N SER A 384 12.88 30.75 -28.03
CA SER A 384 14.04 29.85 -28.05
C SER A 384 15.20 30.47 -27.24
N GLY A 385 15.84 29.69 -26.37
CA GLY A 385 16.90 30.19 -25.48
C GLY A 385 16.39 30.91 -24.23
N ALA A 386 15.11 30.77 -23.88
CA ALA A 386 14.52 31.40 -22.70
C ALA A 386 15.30 31.08 -21.41
N ASN A 387 15.55 32.10 -20.58
CA ASN A 387 16.10 31.90 -19.23
C ASN A 387 15.01 31.45 -18.27
N ILE A 388 15.19 30.29 -17.63
CA ILE A 388 14.23 29.68 -16.71
C ILE A 388 14.89 29.47 -15.35
N LEU A 389 14.17 29.82 -14.30
CA LEU A 389 14.54 29.57 -12.91
C LEU A 389 13.72 28.39 -12.38
N ASP A 390 14.36 27.25 -12.12
CA ASP A 390 13.71 26.07 -11.53
C ASP A 390 14.15 25.94 -10.06
N VAL A 391 13.25 26.31 -9.14
CA VAL A 391 13.52 26.25 -7.71
C VAL A 391 12.82 25.02 -7.11
N GLY A 392 13.63 24.11 -6.55
CA GLY A 392 13.23 22.76 -6.14
C GLY A 392 13.29 21.77 -7.31
N GLY A 393 14.48 21.58 -7.88
CA GLY A 393 14.68 20.83 -9.13
C GLY A 393 14.37 19.33 -9.05
N TYR A 394 14.53 18.71 -7.88
CA TYR A 394 14.34 17.27 -7.65
C TYR A 394 15.10 16.42 -8.69
N ALA A 395 14.41 15.69 -9.57
CA ALA A 395 15.03 14.86 -10.61
C ALA A 395 15.39 15.62 -11.91
N GLY A 396 15.05 16.92 -12.01
CA GLY A 396 15.34 17.75 -13.18
C GLY A 396 14.40 17.57 -14.38
N ASP A 397 13.22 16.96 -14.21
CA ASP A 397 12.27 16.73 -15.30
C ASP A 397 11.70 18.03 -15.89
N PHE A 398 11.46 19.02 -15.04
CA PHE A 398 10.99 20.34 -15.49
C PHE A 398 12.05 21.03 -16.35
N ALA A 399 13.31 21.00 -15.92
CA ALA A 399 14.44 21.48 -16.71
C ALA A 399 14.56 20.75 -18.05
N ALA A 400 14.49 19.41 -18.05
CA ALA A 400 14.58 18.60 -19.27
C ALA A 400 13.51 19.00 -20.30
N CYS A 401 12.28 19.17 -19.85
CA CYS A 401 11.16 19.53 -20.70
C CYS A 401 11.39 20.86 -21.42
N PHE A 402 11.83 21.91 -20.73
CA PHE A 402 12.04 23.21 -21.38
C PHE A 402 13.33 23.30 -22.19
N VAL A 403 14.36 22.52 -21.86
CA VAL A 403 15.52 22.34 -22.73
C VAL A 403 15.07 21.76 -24.08
N GLU A 404 14.16 20.78 -24.09
CA GLU A 404 13.62 20.18 -25.30
C GLU A 404 12.62 21.09 -26.03
N LEU A 405 11.69 21.71 -25.31
CA LEU A 405 10.62 22.52 -25.91
C LEU A 405 11.11 23.81 -26.55
N CYS A 406 12.08 24.49 -25.95
CA CYS A 406 12.52 25.81 -26.42
C CYS A 406 14.02 26.08 -26.24
N ASN A 407 14.87 25.05 -26.14
CA ASN A 407 16.31 25.24 -25.93
C ASN A 407 16.62 26.16 -24.74
N ALA A 408 15.82 26.09 -23.67
CA ALA A 408 15.92 27.00 -22.54
C ALA A 408 17.29 26.92 -21.85
N ASN A 409 17.74 28.07 -21.32
CA ASN A 409 18.82 28.14 -20.35
C ASN A 409 18.21 28.03 -18.95
N VAL A 410 18.39 26.88 -18.29
CA VAL A 410 17.73 26.57 -17.01
C VAL A 410 18.74 26.69 -15.87
N THR A 411 18.43 27.55 -14.90
CA THR A 411 19.15 27.62 -13.62
C THR A 411 18.33 26.89 -12.56
N VAL A 412 18.89 25.79 -12.05
CA VAL A 412 18.23 24.89 -11.11
C VAL A 412 18.79 25.08 -9.72
N PHE A 413 17.92 25.27 -8.74
CA PHE A 413 18.25 25.26 -7.31
C PHE A 413 17.72 23.97 -6.68
N GLU A 414 18.62 23.13 -6.20
CA GLU A 414 18.30 21.88 -5.53
C GLU A 414 19.15 21.76 -4.25
N PRO A 415 18.57 21.98 -3.06
CA PRO A 415 19.32 21.98 -1.80
C PRO A 415 19.83 20.59 -1.37
N VAL A 416 19.23 19.50 -1.86
CA VAL A 416 19.61 18.14 -1.45
C VAL A 416 20.70 17.60 -2.38
N SER A 417 21.89 17.37 -1.84
CA SER A 417 23.09 16.94 -2.60
C SER A 417 22.86 15.76 -3.53
N LYS A 418 22.06 14.78 -3.09
CA LYS A 418 21.71 13.60 -3.90
C LYS A 418 20.98 13.99 -5.20
N PHE A 419 20.00 14.88 -5.11
CA PHE A 419 19.19 15.31 -6.25
C PHE A 419 19.97 16.29 -7.13
N ALA A 420 20.76 17.20 -6.53
CA ALA A 420 21.65 18.08 -7.27
C ALA A 420 22.64 17.28 -8.14
N ALA A 421 23.32 16.29 -7.56
CA ALA A 421 24.24 15.41 -8.28
C ALA A 421 23.55 14.63 -9.41
N GLN A 422 22.32 14.17 -9.19
CA GLN A 422 21.52 13.49 -10.21
C GLN A 422 21.20 14.41 -11.41
N ILE A 423 20.87 15.68 -11.15
CA ILE A 423 20.62 16.66 -12.22
C ILE A 423 21.93 16.96 -12.97
N GLU A 424 23.04 17.16 -12.25
CA GLU A 424 24.36 17.38 -12.86
C GLU A 424 24.78 16.23 -13.76
N GLU A 425 24.58 14.98 -13.32
CA GLU A 425 24.85 13.79 -14.13
C GLU A 425 23.93 13.73 -15.36
N ARG A 426 22.63 13.99 -15.17
CA ARG A 426 21.63 13.97 -16.24
C ARG A 426 21.94 14.96 -17.37
N PHE A 427 22.44 16.14 -17.02
CA PHE A 427 22.78 17.20 -17.96
C PHE A 427 24.29 17.36 -18.16
N ALA A 428 25.07 16.31 -17.89
CA ALA A 428 26.52 16.35 -18.01
C ALA A 428 26.95 16.79 -19.42
N GLY A 429 27.66 17.91 -19.49
CA GLY A 429 28.15 18.49 -20.75
C GLY A 429 27.14 19.38 -21.49
N ASP A 430 25.92 19.59 -20.98
CA ASP A 430 24.98 20.57 -21.54
C ASP A 430 25.14 21.93 -20.82
N PRO A 431 25.75 22.95 -21.47
CA PRO A 431 26.01 24.25 -20.84
C PRO A 431 24.74 25.07 -20.57
N ARG A 432 23.57 24.62 -21.06
CA ARG A 432 22.28 25.29 -20.89
C ARG A 432 21.68 25.06 -19.50
N VAL A 433 22.05 23.97 -18.81
CA VAL A 433 21.54 23.66 -17.47
C VAL A 433 22.64 23.94 -16.45
N ARG A 434 22.35 24.84 -15.50
CA ARG A 434 23.25 25.21 -14.40
C ARG A 434 22.62 24.81 -13.09
N VAL A 435 23.24 23.89 -12.37
CA VAL A 435 22.76 23.39 -11.08
C VAL A 435 23.48 24.12 -9.95
N HIS A 436 22.71 24.55 -8.95
CA HIS A 436 23.20 25.04 -7.68
C HIS A 436 22.73 24.08 -6.59
N GLU A 437 23.68 23.43 -5.91
CA GLU A 437 23.44 22.63 -4.70
C GLU A 437 23.12 23.56 -3.51
N ALA A 438 22.01 24.27 -3.62
CA ALA A 438 21.51 25.24 -2.66
C ALA A 438 20.01 25.46 -2.90
N GLY A 439 19.27 25.82 -1.85
CA GLY A 439 17.93 26.35 -1.98
C GLY A 439 17.96 27.86 -2.22
N LEU A 440 16.95 28.40 -2.90
CA LEU A 440 16.78 29.84 -3.05
C LEU A 440 15.75 30.35 -2.02
N SER A 441 16.13 31.33 -1.20
CA SER A 441 15.35 31.79 -0.04
C SER A 441 15.39 33.32 0.12
N ASP A 442 14.88 33.83 1.25
CA ASP A 442 14.84 35.25 1.60
C ASP A 442 16.13 35.80 2.25
N LYS A 443 17.07 34.91 2.57
CA LYS A 443 18.35 35.22 3.20
C LYS A 443 19.34 34.08 3.00
N ASP A 444 20.62 34.39 3.18
CA ASP A 444 21.66 33.38 3.28
C ASP A 444 21.62 32.70 4.63
N GLU A 445 21.41 31.39 4.66
CA GLU A 445 21.45 30.60 5.88
C GLU A 445 21.79 29.14 5.63
N VAL A 446 22.18 28.43 6.68
CA VAL A 446 22.22 26.97 6.69
C VAL A 446 20.97 26.51 7.45
N ALA A 447 20.13 25.75 6.77
CA ALA A 447 18.90 25.20 7.33
C ALA A 447 19.01 23.68 7.46
N GLU A 448 18.23 23.10 8.36
CA GLU A 448 18.14 21.65 8.54
C GLU A 448 16.85 21.18 7.90
N PHE A 449 16.96 20.36 6.86
CA PHE A 449 15.84 19.75 6.16
C PHE A 449 15.66 18.31 6.63
N ASP A 450 14.41 17.89 6.75
CA ASP A 450 14.06 16.50 7.02
C ASP A 450 13.76 15.82 5.68
N LEU A 451 14.57 14.85 5.26
CA LEU A 451 14.39 14.15 3.97
C LEU A 451 13.04 13.42 3.88
N ASP A 452 12.38 13.17 5.01
CA ASP A 452 11.08 12.49 5.07
C ASP A 452 9.90 13.48 5.00
N ALA A 453 10.16 14.79 5.02
CA ALA A 453 9.11 15.81 4.93
C ALA A 453 8.50 15.92 3.53
N ASP A 454 9.29 15.73 2.47
CA ASP A 454 8.82 15.73 1.07
C ASP A 454 7.84 14.58 0.80
N ALA A 455 7.85 13.55 1.65
CA ALA A 455 6.98 12.37 1.56
C ALA A 455 5.72 12.45 2.45
N SER A 456 5.56 13.48 3.29
CA SER A 456 4.55 13.46 4.36
C SER A 456 3.72 14.75 4.44
N GLY A 457 2.76 14.87 3.51
CA GLY A 457 1.65 15.81 3.64
C GLY A 457 0.88 15.61 4.96
N ALA A 458 1.14 16.51 5.92
CA ALA A 458 0.42 16.71 7.17
C ALA A 458 0.29 15.47 8.07
N PHE A 459 1.35 15.14 8.81
CA PHE A 459 1.38 14.89 10.27
C PHE A 459 2.78 14.35 10.59
N GLY A 460 3.59 15.19 11.24
CA GLY A 460 5.00 14.90 11.52
C GLY A 460 5.20 13.59 12.25
N SER A 461 6.05 12.74 11.67
CA SER A 461 6.66 11.61 12.36
C SER A 461 8.15 11.93 12.44
N SER A 462 8.58 12.35 13.62
CA SER A 462 9.97 12.67 13.95
C SER A 462 10.83 11.40 13.93
N GLY A 463 11.49 11.14 12.80
CA GLY A 463 12.41 10.02 12.62
C GLY A 463 13.34 10.11 11.40
N GLY A 464 13.15 11.09 10.52
CA GLY A 464 13.88 11.15 9.26
C GLY A 464 15.32 11.62 9.36
N GLN A 465 16.11 11.22 8.36
CA GLN A 465 17.50 11.64 8.22
C GLN A 465 17.53 13.14 7.92
N ARG A 466 17.98 13.92 8.89
CA ARG A 466 18.10 15.37 8.75
C ARG A 466 19.40 15.72 8.03
N VAL A 467 19.30 16.59 7.04
CA VAL A 467 20.45 17.08 6.26
C VAL A 467 20.56 18.57 6.42
N GLN A 468 21.81 19.05 6.53
CA GLN A 468 22.07 20.48 6.44
C GLN A 468 22.11 20.89 4.99
N VAL A 469 21.33 21.91 4.65
CA VAL A 469 21.27 22.49 3.32
C VAL A 469 21.63 23.95 3.36
N THR A 470 22.28 24.43 2.31
CA THR A 470 22.61 25.84 2.17
C THR A 470 21.48 26.56 1.44
N LEU A 471 21.00 27.66 2.00
CA LEU A 471 20.01 28.55 1.38
C LEU A 471 20.70 29.85 0.97
N TRP A 472 20.43 30.32 -0.24
CA TRP A 472 20.96 31.55 -0.80
C TRP A 472 19.89 32.63 -0.86
N ASP A 473 20.26 33.86 -0.49
CA ASP A 473 19.38 35.02 -0.65
C ASP A 473 19.08 35.27 -2.14
N ALA A 474 17.79 35.31 -2.48
CA ALA A 474 17.33 35.54 -3.84
C ALA A 474 17.76 36.90 -4.41
N GLU A 475 17.79 37.96 -3.59
CA GLU A 475 18.20 39.29 -4.05
C GLU A 475 19.69 39.32 -4.38
N ARG A 476 20.53 38.78 -3.49
CA ARG A 476 21.96 38.63 -3.72
C ARG A 476 22.25 37.83 -4.98
N PHE A 477 21.61 36.66 -5.14
CA PHE A 477 21.79 35.81 -6.31
C PHE A 477 21.39 36.54 -7.60
N LEU A 478 20.18 37.12 -7.64
CA LEU A 478 19.68 37.79 -8.84
C LEU A 478 20.48 39.06 -9.19
N SER A 479 21.10 39.70 -8.22
CA SER A 479 22.01 40.85 -8.46
C SER A 479 23.33 40.46 -9.08
N GLN A 480 23.80 39.23 -8.82
CA GLN A 480 25.10 38.73 -9.27
C GLN A 480 24.96 37.86 -10.51
N CYS A 481 23.78 37.31 -10.76
CA CYS A 481 23.49 36.57 -11.98
C CYS A 481 23.51 37.56 -13.16
N GLY A 482 24.24 37.24 -14.23
CA GLY A 482 24.30 38.07 -15.44
C GLY A 482 23.03 37.99 -16.31
N THR A 483 21.86 37.80 -15.68
CA THR A 483 20.58 37.56 -16.33
C THR A 483 19.58 38.63 -15.88
N ASP A 484 19.30 39.58 -16.77
CA ASP A 484 18.39 40.70 -16.49
C ASP A 484 16.91 40.31 -16.56
N GLU A 485 16.57 39.25 -17.33
CA GLU A 485 15.19 38.78 -17.49
C GLU A 485 15.09 37.25 -17.41
N TRP A 486 14.15 36.81 -16.56
CA TRP A 486 13.74 35.43 -16.34
C TRP A 486 12.36 35.23 -16.96
N HIS A 487 12.28 34.36 -17.96
CA HIS A 487 11.06 34.15 -18.71
C HIS A 487 10.04 33.32 -17.92
N LEU A 488 10.51 32.36 -17.13
CA LEU A 488 9.68 31.52 -16.28
C LEU A 488 10.44 31.18 -15.00
N ALA A 489 9.78 31.34 -13.85
CA ALA A 489 10.21 30.79 -12.58
C ALA A 489 9.21 29.73 -12.11
N LYS A 490 9.68 28.51 -11.87
CA LYS A 490 8.89 27.46 -11.21
C LYS A 490 9.36 27.31 -9.76
N LEU A 491 8.41 27.33 -8.83
CA LEU A 491 8.65 27.27 -7.39
C LEU A 491 7.88 26.10 -6.79
N ASN A 492 8.62 25.11 -6.27
CA ASN A 492 8.09 23.98 -5.50
C ASN A 492 9.13 23.60 -4.45
N ILE A 493 9.09 24.24 -3.28
CA ILE A 493 10.16 24.22 -2.26
C ILE A 493 9.59 24.09 -0.85
N GLU A 494 8.56 23.27 -0.69
CA GLU A 494 8.06 22.79 0.60
C GLU A 494 7.86 23.90 1.63
N GLY A 495 7.13 24.95 1.24
CA GLY A 495 6.78 26.05 2.13
C GLY A 495 7.76 27.23 2.10
N GLY A 496 8.94 27.08 1.48
CA GLY A 496 9.86 28.18 1.22
C GLY A 496 9.28 29.23 0.26
N GLU A 497 8.21 28.91 -0.48
CA GLU A 497 7.64 29.79 -1.51
C GLU A 497 7.17 31.13 -0.93
N TYR A 498 6.66 31.11 0.30
CA TYR A 498 6.16 32.32 0.94
C TYR A 498 7.28 33.32 1.24
N ALA A 499 8.38 32.85 1.84
CA ALA A 499 9.51 33.71 2.17
C ALA A 499 10.18 34.22 0.89
N LEU A 500 10.47 33.32 -0.05
CA LEU A 500 11.11 33.65 -1.33
C LEU A 500 10.30 34.69 -2.13
N LEU A 501 9.00 34.46 -2.34
CA LEU A 501 8.18 35.40 -3.12
C LEU A 501 8.01 36.75 -2.42
N ASN A 502 7.91 36.78 -1.08
CA ASN A 502 7.89 38.05 -0.36
C ASN A 502 9.22 38.80 -0.56
N ARG A 503 10.36 38.13 -0.41
CA ARG A 503 11.68 38.72 -0.66
C ARG A 503 11.79 39.32 -2.05
N LEU A 504 11.39 38.56 -3.08
CA LEU A 504 11.40 39.03 -4.47
C LEU A 504 10.53 40.29 -4.66
N ILE A 505 9.37 40.36 -4.01
CA ILE A 505 8.50 41.55 -4.07
C ILE A 505 9.12 42.73 -3.31
N ASP A 506 9.61 42.50 -2.09
CA ASP A 506 10.17 43.54 -1.21
C ASP A 506 11.42 44.20 -1.82
N THR A 507 12.19 43.45 -2.59
CA THR A 507 13.43 43.89 -3.24
C THR A 507 13.22 44.40 -4.67
N GLY A 508 12.00 44.32 -5.19
CA GLY A 508 11.68 44.67 -6.57
C GLY A 508 12.15 43.67 -7.62
N ARG A 509 12.92 42.64 -7.24
CA ARG A 509 13.42 41.60 -8.14
C ARG A 509 12.31 40.76 -8.77
N ILE A 510 11.12 40.72 -8.19
CA ILE A 510 9.95 40.06 -8.81
C ILE A 510 9.65 40.62 -10.21
N ALA A 511 10.04 41.87 -10.51
CA ALA A 511 9.82 42.50 -11.81
C ALA A 511 10.69 41.90 -12.93
N SER A 512 11.81 41.22 -12.61
CA SER A 512 12.64 40.55 -13.61
C SER A 512 12.07 39.20 -14.05
N ILE A 513 10.97 38.72 -13.44
CA ILE A 513 10.36 37.43 -13.74
C ILE A 513 9.07 37.66 -14.52
N LYS A 514 8.98 37.11 -15.73
CA LYS A 514 7.81 37.26 -16.61
C LYS A 514 6.68 36.29 -16.22
N HIS A 515 6.98 35.01 -16.05
CA HIS A 515 6.00 34.01 -15.63
C HIS A 515 6.40 33.38 -14.30
N ILE A 516 5.44 33.19 -13.40
CA ILE A 516 5.64 32.50 -12.13
C ILE A 516 4.67 31.32 -12.06
N GLN A 517 5.21 30.11 -12.02
CA GLN A 517 4.48 28.88 -11.70
C GLN A 517 4.83 28.47 -10.27
N VAL A 518 3.84 28.31 -9.40
CA VAL A 518 4.08 28.05 -7.97
C VAL A 518 3.09 27.06 -7.39
N GLN A 519 3.60 26.12 -6.59
CA GLN A 519 2.84 25.26 -5.70
C GLN A 519 3.01 25.76 -4.26
N PHE A 520 1.91 26.16 -3.62
CA PHE A 520 1.94 26.66 -2.24
C PHE A 520 1.65 25.54 -1.25
N HIS A 521 2.57 25.32 -0.31
CA HIS A 521 2.42 24.27 0.70
C HIS A 521 1.70 24.75 1.97
N LEU A 522 1.08 23.80 2.68
CA LEU A 522 0.24 24.08 3.86
C LEU A 522 0.92 23.83 5.21
N HIS A 523 2.12 23.25 5.24
CA HIS A 523 2.79 22.85 6.48
C HIS A 523 3.51 23.99 7.22
N VAL A 524 3.57 25.20 6.66
CA VAL A 524 4.12 26.37 7.38
C VAL A 524 3.09 27.03 8.30
N PRO A 525 3.49 27.56 9.46
CA PRO A 525 2.58 28.26 10.37
C PRO A 525 1.84 29.41 9.67
N GLY A 526 0.51 29.41 9.76
CA GLY A 526 -0.32 30.46 9.16
C GLY A 526 -0.36 30.44 7.61
N ALA A 527 0.01 29.33 6.96
CA ALA A 527 0.09 29.21 5.49
C ALA A 527 -1.10 29.82 4.74
N ARG A 528 -2.34 29.61 5.19
CA ARG A 528 -3.54 30.16 4.53
C ARG A 528 -3.60 31.68 4.56
N ASP A 529 -3.18 32.31 5.66
CA ASP A 529 -3.17 33.76 5.77
C ASP A 529 -1.99 34.35 5.01
N GLN A 530 -0.81 33.71 5.09
CA GLN A 530 0.34 34.06 4.26
C GLN A 530 0.00 33.98 2.77
N TYR A 531 -0.64 32.90 2.32
CA TYR A 531 -1.13 32.72 0.95
C TYR A 531 -2.07 33.85 0.52
N ARG A 532 -3.07 34.21 1.34
CA ARG A 532 -4.01 35.30 1.02
C ARG A 532 -3.31 36.65 0.92
N GLN A 533 -2.37 36.94 1.81
CA GLN A 533 -1.62 38.19 1.81
C GLN A 533 -0.69 38.26 0.60
N LEU A 534 0.09 37.20 0.36
CA LEU A 534 1.00 37.10 -0.77
C LEU A 534 0.27 37.16 -2.11
N ALA A 535 -0.88 36.51 -2.25
CA ALA A 535 -1.71 36.62 -3.46
C ALA A 535 -2.20 38.06 -3.72
N LYS A 536 -2.40 38.90 -2.68
CA LYS A 536 -2.69 40.33 -2.87
C LYS A 536 -1.47 41.10 -3.35
N ARG A 537 -0.30 40.79 -2.79
CA ARG A 537 0.98 41.40 -3.20
C ARG A 537 1.35 41.03 -4.63
N LEU A 538 1.28 39.75 -4.99
CA LEU A 538 1.51 39.27 -6.37
C LEU A 538 0.59 39.94 -7.38
N ARG A 539 -0.68 40.20 -7.02
CA ARG A 539 -1.60 40.94 -7.90
C ARG A 539 -1.16 42.37 -8.22
N GLN A 540 -0.23 42.96 -7.47
CA GLN A 540 0.30 44.30 -7.78
C GLN A 540 1.29 44.26 -8.94
N THR A 541 2.05 43.17 -9.10
CA THR A 541 3.11 43.03 -10.11
C THR A 541 2.72 42.07 -11.24
N HIS A 542 1.91 41.06 -10.95
CA HIS A 542 1.50 39.99 -11.86
C HIS A 542 -0.03 39.87 -11.97
N LYS A 543 -0.50 39.37 -13.11
CA LYS A 543 -1.87 38.95 -13.38
C LYS A 543 -1.94 37.43 -13.28
N LEU A 544 -2.96 36.93 -12.57
CA LEU A 544 -3.22 35.50 -12.46
C LEU A 544 -3.68 34.94 -13.82
N GLN A 545 -3.05 33.86 -14.29
CA GLN A 545 -3.44 33.14 -15.51
C GLN A 545 -4.45 32.05 -15.17
N TRP A 546 -4.10 31.17 -14.24
CA TRP A 546 -4.96 30.11 -13.73
C TRP A 546 -4.56 29.75 -12.30
N ARG A 547 -5.51 29.15 -11.57
CA ARG A 547 -5.35 28.88 -10.14
C ARG A 547 -6.11 27.64 -9.68
N TYR A 548 -5.36 26.79 -8.99
CA TYR A 548 -5.86 25.70 -8.18
C TYR A 548 -5.19 25.82 -6.80
N PRO A 549 -5.88 26.44 -5.81
CA PRO A 549 -5.27 26.76 -4.51
C PRO A 549 -4.57 25.56 -3.88
N PHE A 550 -3.31 25.78 -3.47
CA PHE A 550 -2.43 24.76 -2.86
C PHE A 550 -2.10 23.55 -3.74
N VAL A 551 -2.44 23.59 -5.05
CA VAL A 551 -2.04 22.59 -6.04
C VAL A 551 -1.03 23.23 -6.98
N TRP A 552 -1.49 24.13 -7.85
CA TRP A 552 -0.63 24.92 -8.73
C TRP A 552 -1.30 26.24 -9.10
N GLU A 553 -0.49 27.29 -9.24
CA GLU A 553 -0.91 28.58 -9.80
C GLU A 553 0.08 29.07 -10.84
N SER A 554 -0.42 29.81 -11.81
CA SER A 554 0.40 30.50 -12.79
C SER A 554 0.03 31.97 -12.89
N TRP A 555 1.06 32.80 -12.99
CA TRP A 555 0.99 34.25 -13.02
C TRP A 555 1.88 34.78 -14.14
N VAL A 556 1.45 35.85 -14.78
CA VAL A 556 2.21 36.58 -15.80
C VAL A 556 2.39 38.03 -15.38
N ARG A 557 3.58 38.59 -15.56
CA ARG A 557 3.89 39.98 -15.26
C ARG A 557 2.91 40.91 -15.98
N ARG A 558 2.41 41.93 -15.28
CA ARG A 558 1.25 42.72 -15.75
C ARG A 558 1.45 43.37 -17.11
N GLU A 559 2.66 43.85 -17.39
CA GLU A 559 3.00 44.48 -18.67
C GLU A 559 3.01 43.50 -19.85
N ASP A 560 3.23 42.21 -19.58
CA ASP A 560 3.25 41.14 -20.58
C ASP A 560 1.87 40.53 -20.83
N ALA A 561 0.95 40.67 -19.86
CA ALA A 561 -0.39 40.07 -19.91
C ALA A 561 -1.32 40.60 -21.04
N GLY A 562 -0.93 41.67 -21.74
CA GLY A 562 -1.69 42.31 -22.81
C GLY A 562 -1.14 42.07 -24.22
N ARG A 563 0.00 41.38 -24.38
CA ARG A 563 0.66 41.17 -25.69
C ARG A 563 0.22 39.88 -26.41
N SER A 564 -0.57 39.02 -25.77
CA SER A 564 -1.17 37.83 -26.40
C SER A 564 -2.51 38.17 -27.07
N HIS A 565 -2.48 38.50 -28.37
CA HIS A 565 -3.67 38.67 -29.20
C HIS A 565 -4.13 37.35 -29.85
N GLY A 566 -5.42 37.02 -29.70
CA GLY A 566 -6.21 36.09 -30.52
C GLY A 566 -6.17 34.63 -30.05
N ARG A 567 -7.29 33.92 -29.84
CA ARG A 567 -8.71 34.07 -30.18
C ARG A 567 -9.54 33.17 -29.21
N PRO A 568 -10.88 33.24 -29.22
CA PRO A 568 -11.76 32.96 -28.06
C PRO A 568 -11.86 31.50 -27.63
#